data_AF-A0A845ZHG0-F1
#
_entry.id   AF-A0A845ZHG0-F1
#
_cell.length_a   1.000
_cell.length_b   1.000
_cell.length_c   1.000
_cell.angle_alpha   90.00
_cell.angle_beta   90.00
_cell.angle_gamma   90.00
#
_symmetry.space_group_name_H-M   'P 1'
#
loop_
_entity.id
_entity.type
_entity.pdbx_description
1 polymer ?
#
loop_
_entity_poly.entity_id
_entity_poly.type
_entity_poly.pdbx_seq_one_letter_code
_entity_poly.pdbx_strand_id
1 'polypeptide(L)'
;MKSFEVIYPVSETDALTGQVLNTGIADSTQTDPVQDTVDVPVKLAVDIDIKPGSFPSSFNLRGNGTVPVAIFGTSVFDATSITEVCLEEFMPGPSTGEGCTEDINFEDVNGDGITDAVAKFSKPDLIGVLDTDSEFAMLTGMTSNGVMFVGVGDVNVTQV
;
A
#
# COMPACT_ATOMS: atom_id res chain seq x y z
N MET A 1 24.18 6.25 -30.87
CA MET A 1 23.80 6.38 -29.45
C MET A 1 24.37 5.17 -28.71
N LYS A 2 24.99 5.36 -27.54
CA LYS A 2 25.42 4.27 -26.66
C LYS A 2 24.42 4.23 -25.51
N SER A 3 23.90 3.06 -25.19
CA SER A 3 23.02 2.82 -24.04
C SER A 3 23.79 2.04 -22.97
N PHE A 4 23.54 2.38 -21.72
CA PHE A 4 23.99 1.64 -20.55
C PHE A 4 22.74 1.24 -19.78
N GLU A 5 22.72 0.01 -19.29
CA GLU A 5 21.62 -0.54 -18.52
C GLU A 5 22.19 -1.16 -17.25
N VAL A 6 21.63 -0.78 -16.12
CA VAL A 6 21.97 -1.34 -14.81
C VAL A 6 20.66 -1.73 -14.14
N ILE A 7 20.62 -2.94 -13.61
CA ILE A 7 19.49 -3.44 -12.83
C ILE A 7 19.90 -3.38 -11.37
N TYR A 8 19.11 -2.67 -10.56
CA TYR A 8 19.28 -2.60 -9.11
C TYR A 8 18.08 -3.30 -8.44
N PRO A 9 18.32 -4.40 -7.69
CA PRO A 9 17.25 -5.04 -6.94
C PRO A 9 16.88 -4.15 -5.75
N VAL A 10 15.64 -3.66 -5.74
CA VAL A 10 15.09 -2.85 -4.64
C VAL A 10 14.94 -3.72 -3.40
N SER A 11 15.46 -3.21 -2.27
CA SER A 11 15.34 -3.82 -0.95
C SER A 11 14.25 -3.14 -0.10
N GLU A 12 13.87 -3.76 1.01
CA GLU A 12 12.98 -3.13 2.01
C GLU A 12 13.56 -1.83 2.56
N THR A 13 14.89 -1.71 2.65
CA THR A 13 15.53 -0.47 3.10
C THR A 13 15.32 0.66 2.08
N ASP A 14 15.39 0.37 0.78
CA ASP A 14 15.08 1.34 -0.26
C ASP A 14 13.61 1.77 -0.19
N ALA A 15 12.71 0.82 0.07
CA ALA A 15 11.29 1.12 0.25
C ALA A 15 11.01 1.99 1.48
N LEU A 16 11.74 1.78 2.58
CA LEU A 16 11.68 2.65 3.77
C LEU A 16 12.25 4.05 3.52
N THR A 17 13.17 4.20 2.57
CA THR A 17 13.58 5.54 2.10
C THR A 17 12.59 6.17 1.12
N GLY A 18 11.63 5.40 0.61
CA GLY A 18 10.58 5.83 -0.32
C GLY A 18 11.04 6.05 -1.75
N GLN A 19 12.35 6.01 -2.04
CA GLN A 19 12.90 6.24 -3.37
C GLN A 19 14.28 5.65 -3.58
N VAL A 20 14.60 5.32 -4.83
CA VAL A 20 15.95 5.00 -5.29
C VAL A 20 16.44 6.13 -6.18
N LEU A 21 17.60 6.70 -5.84
CA LEU A 21 18.25 7.74 -6.63
C LEU A 21 19.08 7.12 -7.75
N ASN A 22 18.66 7.28 -9.00
CA ASN A 22 19.41 6.81 -10.15
C ASN A 22 20.22 7.97 -10.77
N THR A 23 21.53 7.97 -10.56
CA THR A 23 22.44 8.98 -11.12
C THR A 23 23.26 8.39 -12.26
N GLY A 24 23.13 8.98 -13.46
CA GLY A 24 23.96 8.68 -14.62
C GLY A 24 25.08 9.72 -14.79
N ILE A 25 26.33 9.27 -14.93
CA ILE A 25 27.48 10.16 -15.18
C ILE A 25 28.04 9.84 -16.57
N ALA A 26 28.10 10.85 -17.44
CA ALA A 26 28.72 10.78 -18.75
C ALA A 26 30.01 11.59 -18.75
N ASP A 27 31.13 10.95 -19.08
CA ASP A 27 32.46 11.57 -19.11
C ASP A 27 33.10 11.41 -20.50
N SER A 28 33.97 12.34 -20.87
CA SER A 28 34.73 12.31 -22.11
C SER A 28 36.13 12.90 -21.94
N THR A 29 37.00 12.65 -22.92
CA THR A 29 38.35 13.26 -22.92
C THR A 29 38.35 14.74 -23.31
N GLN A 30 37.20 15.30 -23.71
CA GLN A 30 37.10 16.66 -24.24
C GLN A 30 36.24 17.60 -23.39
N THR A 31 35.44 17.06 -22.47
CA THR A 31 34.51 17.82 -21.62
C THR A 31 34.59 17.28 -20.20
N ASP A 32 34.30 18.12 -19.21
CA ASP A 32 34.10 17.64 -17.84
C ASP A 32 32.92 16.64 -17.77
N PRO A 33 32.92 15.75 -16.77
CA PRO A 33 31.79 14.85 -16.53
C PRO A 33 30.49 15.62 -16.33
N VAL A 34 29.42 15.14 -16.96
CA VAL A 34 28.05 15.63 -16.76
C VAL A 34 27.25 14.54 -16.06
N GLN A 35 26.43 14.93 -15.08
CA GLN A 35 25.55 14.02 -14.37
C GLN A 35 24.09 14.40 -14.57
N ASP A 36 23.25 13.38 -14.62
CA ASP A 36 21.78 13.51 -14.56
C ASP A 36 21.25 12.56 -13.48
N THR A 37 20.14 12.91 -12.84
CA THR A 37 19.61 12.15 -11.71
C THR A 37 18.10 12.05 -11.79
N VAL A 38 17.59 10.84 -11.55
CA VAL A 38 16.17 10.50 -11.55
C VAL A 38 15.81 9.86 -10.23
N ASP A 39 14.82 10.42 -9.54
CA ASP A 39 14.18 9.80 -8.39
C ASP A 39 13.19 8.74 -8.85
N VAL A 40 13.39 7.49 -8.43
CA VAL A 40 12.48 6.38 -8.71
C VAL A 40 11.69 6.08 -7.44
N PRO A 41 10.39 6.40 -7.36
CA PRO A 41 9.60 6.16 -6.16
C PRO A 41 9.45 4.65 -5.90
N VAL A 42 9.56 4.27 -4.64
CA VAL A 42 9.38 2.89 -4.17
C VAL A 42 8.28 2.88 -3.13
N LYS A 43 7.38 1.90 -3.23
CA LYS A 43 6.35 1.64 -2.21
C LYS A 43 6.77 0.45 -1.36
N LEU A 44 6.61 0.56 -0.05
CA LEU A 44 6.80 -0.56 0.87
C LEU A 44 5.62 -1.54 0.74
N ALA A 45 5.91 -2.81 0.51
CA ALA A 45 4.90 -3.86 0.58
C ALA A 45 4.64 -4.20 2.06
N VAL A 46 3.37 -4.24 2.46
CA VAL A 46 2.95 -4.61 3.82
C VAL A 46 1.89 -5.69 3.76
N ASP A 47 1.89 -6.55 4.77
CA ASP A 47 0.85 -7.58 4.91
C ASP A 47 -0.40 -6.95 5.53
N ILE A 48 -1.56 -7.28 4.97
CA ILE A 48 -2.86 -6.83 5.44
C ILE A 48 -3.83 -8.00 5.57
N ASP A 49 -4.81 -7.85 6.45
CA ASP A 49 -5.96 -8.76 6.55
C ASP A 49 -7.25 -7.92 6.50
N ILE A 50 -7.98 -8.06 5.40
CA ILE A 50 -9.29 -7.41 5.25
C ILE A 50 -10.29 -8.25 6.01
N LYS A 51 -11.03 -7.65 6.93
CA LYS A 51 -11.93 -8.36 7.86
C LYS A 51 -11.19 -9.46 8.66
N PRO A 52 -10.32 -9.06 9.61
CA PRO A 52 -9.53 -10.00 10.39
C PRO A 52 -10.35 -11.12 11.06
N GLY A 53 -9.80 -12.33 11.03
CA GLY A 53 -10.41 -13.53 11.62
C GLY A 53 -11.46 -14.22 10.73
N SER A 54 -11.53 -13.85 9.44
CA SER A 54 -12.39 -14.48 8.44
C SER A 54 -11.56 -14.89 7.21
N PHE A 55 -11.75 -16.10 6.69
CA PHE A 55 -11.20 -16.49 5.39
C PHE A 55 -12.22 -17.35 4.60
N PRO A 56 -12.62 -16.95 3.37
CA PRO A 56 -12.30 -15.67 2.75
C PRO A 56 -12.91 -14.50 3.55
N SER A 57 -12.47 -13.30 3.24
CA SER A 57 -12.91 -12.06 3.86
C SER A 57 -14.30 -11.65 3.38
N SER A 58 -15.32 -12.38 3.85
CA SER A 58 -16.71 -12.23 3.42
C SER A 58 -17.46 -11.12 4.15
N PHE A 59 -18.01 -10.15 3.42
CA PHE A 59 -18.87 -9.11 3.96
C PHE A 59 -19.93 -8.64 2.96
N ASN A 60 -20.96 -7.96 3.43
CA ASN A 60 -21.93 -7.25 2.58
C ASN A 60 -21.71 -5.75 2.73
N LEU A 61 -21.86 -5.00 1.65
CA LEU A 61 -21.74 -3.54 1.63
C LEU A 61 -23.08 -2.82 1.90
N ARG A 62 -24.18 -3.56 2.06
CA ARG A 62 -25.46 -2.99 2.44
C ARG A 62 -25.45 -2.42 3.87
N GLY A 63 -26.02 -1.22 4.01
CA GLY A 63 -26.19 -0.52 5.28
C GLY A 63 -24.98 0.32 5.71
N ASN A 64 -25.02 0.87 6.93
CA ASN A 64 -24.08 1.90 7.39
C ASN A 64 -23.01 1.37 8.38
N GLY A 65 -22.62 0.11 8.25
CA GLY A 65 -21.55 -0.48 9.09
C GLY A 65 -20.16 -0.15 8.55
N THR A 66 -19.14 -0.72 9.16
CA THR A 66 -17.75 -0.64 8.67
C THR A 66 -17.17 -2.01 8.33
N VAL A 67 -16.14 -2.01 7.50
CA VAL A 67 -15.27 -3.15 7.21
C VAL A 67 -13.89 -2.83 7.81
N PRO A 68 -13.45 -3.56 8.86
CA PRO A 68 -12.11 -3.37 9.41
C PRO A 68 -11.06 -3.99 8.50
N VAL A 69 -9.89 -3.37 8.40
CA VAL A 69 -8.70 -3.91 7.73
C VAL A 69 -7.53 -3.78 8.68
N ALA A 70 -6.89 -4.90 9.02
CA ALA A 70 -5.64 -4.91 9.77
C ALA A 70 -4.47 -4.70 8.81
N ILE A 71 -3.52 -3.87 9.23
CA ILE A 71 -2.26 -3.59 8.55
C ILE A 71 -1.17 -3.95 9.54
N PHE A 72 -0.44 -5.03 9.26
CA PHE A 72 0.44 -5.61 10.25
C PHE A 72 1.73 -4.81 10.40
N GLY A 73 2.02 -4.43 11.64
CA GLY A 73 3.29 -3.84 12.00
C GLY A 73 4.41 -4.86 11.86
N THR A 74 5.64 -4.39 11.67
CA THR A 74 6.81 -5.27 11.72
C THR A 74 7.94 -4.60 12.48
N SER A 75 9.06 -5.30 12.65
CA SER A 75 10.27 -4.69 13.25
C SER A 75 10.83 -3.51 12.45
N VAL A 76 10.40 -3.33 11.19
CA VAL A 76 10.84 -2.27 10.29
C VAL A 76 9.71 -1.33 9.84
N PHE A 77 8.45 -1.77 9.93
CA PHE A 77 7.27 -0.98 9.58
C PHE A 77 6.48 -0.62 10.84
N ASP A 78 6.51 0.67 11.18
CA ASP A 78 5.74 1.21 12.30
C ASP A 78 4.32 1.59 11.86
N ALA A 79 3.37 0.67 12.05
CA ALA A 79 1.97 0.89 11.71
C ALA A 79 1.32 2.04 12.50
N THR A 80 1.89 2.44 13.65
CA THR A 80 1.35 3.54 14.47
C THR A 80 1.57 4.93 13.86
N SER A 81 2.38 5.01 12.81
CA SER A 81 2.65 6.23 12.06
C SER A 81 1.67 6.49 10.92
N ILE A 82 0.70 5.60 10.69
CA ILE A 82 -0.31 5.72 9.64
C ILE A 82 -1.40 6.70 10.10
N THR A 83 -1.78 7.64 9.22
CA THR A 83 -2.83 8.63 9.49
C THR A 83 -4.05 8.49 8.58
N GLU A 84 -3.86 8.00 7.35
CA GLU A 84 -4.93 7.79 6.37
C GLU A 84 -4.54 6.61 5.48
N VAL A 85 -5.55 5.82 5.10
CA VAL A 85 -5.42 4.75 4.11
C VAL A 85 -6.60 4.74 3.16
N CYS A 86 -6.35 4.33 1.92
CA CYS A 86 -7.35 4.21 0.87
C CYS A 86 -7.38 2.77 0.36
N LEU A 87 -8.57 2.28 0.06
CA LEU A 87 -8.81 0.94 -0.45
C LEU A 87 -9.42 1.04 -1.85
N GLU A 88 -8.87 0.27 -2.78
CA GLU A 88 -9.32 0.17 -4.16
C GLU A 88 -9.39 -1.29 -4.61
N GLU A 89 -10.18 -1.58 -5.64
CA GLU A 89 -10.22 -2.93 -6.21
C GLU A 89 -8.91 -3.28 -6.90
N PHE A 90 -8.37 -4.47 -6.62
CA PHE A 90 -7.13 -4.93 -7.24
C PHE A 90 -7.43 -5.63 -8.57
N MET A 91 -7.59 -4.83 -9.64
CA MET A 91 -7.82 -5.33 -10.99
C MET A 91 -6.94 -4.66 -12.05
N PRO A 92 -6.66 -5.34 -13.18
CA PRO A 92 -6.06 -4.70 -14.34
C PRO A 92 -7.07 -3.75 -15.02
N GLY A 93 -6.84 -2.44 -14.93
CA GLY A 93 -7.71 -1.44 -15.57
C GLY A 93 -7.64 -0.09 -14.87
N PRO A 94 -8.39 0.92 -15.34
CA PRO A 94 -8.58 2.14 -14.57
C PRO A 94 -9.34 1.84 -13.28
N SER A 95 -8.92 2.44 -12.17
CA SER A 95 -9.60 2.32 -10.87
C SER A 95 -11.08 2.73 -10.99
N THR A 96 -11.97 1.95 -10.40
CA THR A 96 -13.41 2.26 -10.29
C THR A 96 -13.69 3.36 -9.27
N GLY A 97 -12.74 3.58 -8.36
CA GLY A 97 -12.74 4.59 -7.31
C GLY A 97 -11.87 4.12 -6.15
N GLU A 98 -11.82 4.92 -5.09
CA GLU A 98 -11.18 4.54 -3.82
C GLU A 98 -12.08 4.97 -2.65
N GLY A 99 -12.08 4.16 -1.59
CA GLY A 99 -12.68 4.52 -0.31
C GLY A 99 -11.57 4.74 0.70
N CYS A 100 -11.51 5.92 1.32
CA CYS A 100 -10.46 6.28 2.28
C CYS A 100 -11.00 6.42 3.70
N THR A 101 -10.14 6.24 4.70
CA THR A 101 -10.50 6.43 6.11
C THR A 101 -9.31 6.92 6.94
N GLU A 102 -9.63 7.78 7.91
CA GLU A 102 -8.76 8.21 9.00
C GLU A 102 -9.17 7.55 10.34
N ASP A 103 -10.24 6.74 10.37
CA ASP A 103 -10.65 5.97 11.56
C ASP A 103 -9.74 4.74 11.71
N ILE A 104 -8.60 4.97 12.36
CA ILE A 104 -7.55 3.97 12.58
C ILE A 104 -7.36 3.79 14.08
N ASN A 105 -7.47 2.53 14.53
CA ASN A 105 -7.11 2.10 15.87
C ASN A 105 -5.78 1.34 15.84
N PHE A 106 -5.12 1.23 16.99
CA PHE A 106 -3.85 0.52 17.11
C PHE A 106 -3.97 -0.59 18.15
N GLU A 107 -3.76 -1.83 17.73
CA GLU A 107 -3.82 -3.03 18.56
C GLU A 107 -2.97 -4.14 17.94
N ASP A 108 -2.55 -5.12 18.74
CA ASP A 108 -1.87 -6.32 18.24
C ASP A 108 -2.94 -7.34 17.82
N VAL A 109 -3.20 -7.43 16.52
CA VAL A 109 -4.27 -8.24 15.93
C VAL A 109 -3.82 -9.69 15.76
N ASN A 110 -2.56 -9.91 15.38
CA ASN A 110 -2.04 -11.23 15.06
C ASN A 110 -1.36 -11.94 16.26
N GLY A 111 -1.13 -11.22 17.37
CA GLY A 111 -0.54 -11.73 18.61
C GLY A 111 0.99 -11.87 18.58
N ASP A 112 1.68 -11.17 17.70
CA ASP A 112 3.14 -11.24 17.55
C ASP A 112 3.90 -10.28 18.49
N GLY A 113 3.18 -9.44 19.24
CA GLY A 113 3.74 -8.45 20.15
C GLY A 113 4.21 -7.16 19.48
N ILE A 114 3.95 -6.98 18.20
CA ILE A 114 4.11 -5.74 17.44
C ILE A 114 2.72 -5.11 17.28
N THR A 115 2.66 -3.78 17.30
CA THR A 115 1.38 -3.07 17.17
C THR A 115 0.99 -2.96 15.70
N ASP A 116 -0.25 -3.33 15.39
CA ASP A 116 -0.86 -3.21 14.07
C ASP A 116 -1.76 -1.97 14.01
N ALA A 117 -2.11 -1.56 12.79
CA ALA A 117 -3.16 -0.58 12.54
C ALA A 117 -4.43 -1.28 12.07
N VAL A 118 -5.57 -0.88 12.62
CA VAL A 118 -6.90 -1.36 12.23
C VAL A 118 -7.72 -0.20 11.70
N ALA A 119 -7.74 -0.08 10.38
CA ALA A 119 -8.50 0.94 9.66
C ALA A 119 -9.96 0.49 9.47
N LYS A 120 -10.93 1.37 9.76
CA LYS A 120 -12.35 1.08 9.59
C LYS A 120 -12.90 1.83 8.38
N PHE A 121 -13.21 1.10 7.32
CA PHE A 121 -13.82 1.65 6.12
C PHE A 121 -15.34 1.64 6.24
N SER A 122 -15.98 2.77 5.98
CA SER A 122 -17.44 2.88 5.88
C SER A 122 -17.93 2.03 4.71
N LYS A 123 -18.91 1.15 4.93
CA LYS A 123 -19.48 0.34 3.84
C LYS A 123 -20.02 1.21 2.68
N PRO A 124 -20.75 2.32 2.92
CA PRO A 124 -21.13 3.24 1.87
C PRO A 124 -19.98 3.75 1.00
N ASP A 125 -18.80 3.98 1.59
CA ASP A 125 -17.63 4.52 0.86
C ASP A 125 -16.95 3.44 0.00
N LEU A 126 -17.27 2.16 0.25
CA LEU A 126 -16.80 1.04 -0.58
C LEU A 126 -17.79 0.67 -1.70
N ILE A 127 -19.00 1.25 -1.72
CA ILE A 127 -19.96 1.01 -2.81
C ILE A 127 -19.46 1.69 -4.08
N GLY A 128 -19.31 0.91 -5.16
CA GLY A 128 -18.73 1.38 -6.41
C GLY A 128 -17.20 1.34 -6.45
N VAL A 129 -16.57 1.02 -5.31
CA VAL A 129 -15.14 0.67 -5.23
C VAL A 129 -14.99 -0.85 -5.35
N LEU A 130 -15.75 -1.61 -4.56
CA LEU A 130 -15.79 -3.07 -4.61
C LEU A 130 -17.19 -3.55 -5.03
N ASP A 131 -17.25 -4.68 -5.72
CA ASP A 131 -18.49 -5.34 -6.13
C ASP A 131 -18.41 -6.86 -5.87
N THR A 132 -19.48 -7.58 -6.14
CA THR A 132 -19.67 -9.00 -5.88
C THR A 132 -18.77 -9.93 -6.69
N ASP A 133 -18.07 -9.41 -7.70
CA ASP A 133 -17.05 -10.10 -8.49
C ASP A 133 -15.62 -9.70 -8.10
N SER A 134 -15.43 -8.78 -7.14
CA SER A 134 -14.12 -8.45 -6.59
C SER A 134 -13.54 -9.64 -5.81
N GLU A 135 -12.31 -10.03 -6.14
CA GLU A 135 -11.57 -11.11 -5.46
C GLU A 135 -10.47 -10.58 -4.54
N PHE A 136 -9.90 -9.42 -4.87
CA PHE A 136 -8.81 -8.80 -4.13
C PHE A 136 -9.01 -7.28 -4.06
N ALA A 137 -8.53 -6.68 -2.98
CA ALA A 137 -8.44 -5.24 -2.86
C ALA A 137 -7.00 -4.83 -2.50
N MET A 138 -6.62 -3.66 -2.99
CA MET A 138 -5.35 -3.02 -2.71
C MET A 138 -5.58 -1.88 -1.73
N LEU A 139 -4.83 -1.91 -0.63
CA LEU A 139 -4.75 -0.82 0.32
C LEU A 139 -3.51 0.00 0.02
N THR A 140 -3.66 1.31 -0.08
CA THR A 140 -2.54 2.25 -0.17
C THR A 140 -2.56 3.19 1.02
N GLY A 141 -1.38 3.67 1.40
CA GLY A 141 -1.25 4.63 2.48
C GLY A 141 0.12 5.28 2.52
N MET A 142 0.25 6.21 3.45
CA MET A 142 1.51 6.89 3.73
C MET A 142 1.71 7.01 5.24
N THR A 143 2.92 6.76 5.69
CA THR A 143 3.33 7.02 7.08
C THR A 143 3.57 8.51 7.30
N SER A 144 3.54 8.97 8.55
CA SER A 144 3.86 10.36 8.91
C SER A 144 5.26 10.84 8.45
N ASN A 145 6.16 9.90 8.14
CA ASN A 145 7.52 10.18 7.65
C ASN A 145 7.62 10.17 6.12
N GLY A 146 6.50 10.05 5.40
CA GLY A 146 6.44 10.10 3.93
C GLY A 146 6.68 8.77 3.23
N VAL A 147 6.80 7.66 3.95
CA VAL A 147 6.94 6.33 3.33
C VAL A 147 5.59 5.90 2.80
N MET A 148 5.48 5.78 1.47
CA MET A 148 4.32 5.17 0.82
C MET A 148 4.37 3.66 0.99
N PHE A 149 3.21 3.05 1.24
CA PHE A 149 3.09 1.60 1.32
C PHE A 149 1.86 1.09 0.56
N VAL A 150 1.88 -0.21 0.28
CA VAL A 150 0.81 -0.93 -0.40
C VAL A 150 0.65 -2.30 0.23
N GLY A 151 -0.59 -2.73 0.43
CA GLY A 151 -0.95 -4.09 0.84
C GLY A 151 -2.04 -4.64 -0.07
N VAL A 152 -2.08 -5.96 -0.25
CA VAL A 152 -3.13 -6.64 -1.02
C VAL A 152 -3.74 -7.72 -0.15
N GLY A 153 -5.07 -7.75 -0.08
CA GLY A 153 -5.84 -8.73 0.70
C GLY A 153 -6.98 -9.31 -0.14
N ASP A 154 -7.45 -10.50 0.24
CA ASP A 154 -8.64 -11.08 -0.38
C ASP A 154 -9.91 -10.36 0.07
N VAL A 155 -10.92 -10.36 -0.81
CA VAL A 155 -12.27 -9.91 -0.50
C VAL A 155 -13.28 -10.90 -1.05
N ASN A 156 -14.43 -10.99 -0.39
CA ASN A 156 -15.58 -11.71 -0.91
C ASN A 156 -16.84 -10.91 -0.61
N VAL A 157 -17.18 -9.98 -1.50
CA VAL A 157 -18.36 -9.13 -1.35
C VAL A 157 -19.60 -9.94 -1.69
N THR A 158 -20.43 -10.16 -0.69
CA THR A 158 -21.62 -11.01 -0.85
C THR A 158 -22.81 -10.25 -1.45
N GLN A 159 -22.89 -8.94 -1.23
CA GLN A 159 -23.96 -8.05 -1.68
C GLN A 159 -23.50 -6.59 -1.69
N VAL A 160 -23.99 -5.81 -2.67
CA VAL A 160 -23.93 -4.34 -2.72
C VAL A 160 -25.30 -3.69 -2.51
#